data_AF-A0A356UF59-F1
#
_entry.id   AF-A0A356UF59-F1
#
_cell.length_a   1.000
_cell.length_b   1.000
_cell.length_c   1.000
_cell.angle_alpha   90.00
_cell.angle_beta   90.00
_cell.angle_gamma   90.00
#
_symmetry.space_group_name_H-M   'P 1'
#
loop_
_entity.id
_entity.type
_entity.pdbx_description
1 polymer ?
#
loop_
_entity_poly.entity_id
_entity_poly.type
_entity_poly.pdbx_seq_one_letter_code
_entity_poly.pdbx_strand_id
1 'polypeptide(L)'
;MTDAGLMAMMAYSVGLVAFFTIIFLVLYVLKSIGLMTMAANKGIENAWLAWIPVTDLYIAGSILGEMDVFGNRLDNLGLWLPVVMIGCCVLATIPFIGMIFSLAMMLFFLLFAYNLFNLYSPEQATLYTILSIFGLWAIFVFILRNNQPVSDSNLQV
;
A
#
# COMPACT_ATOMS: atom_id res chain seq x y z
N MET A 1 12.71 -11.47 39.74
CA MET A 1 13.23 -11.92 38.43
C MET A 1 14.72 -12.14 38.60
N THR A 2 15.26 -13.29 38.21
CA THR A 2 16.70 -13.54 38.27
C THR A 2 17.39 -12.87 37.07
N ASP A 3 18.68 -12.55 37.19
CA ASP A 3 19.46 -11.97 36.07
C ASP A 3 19.42 -12.88 34.83
N ALA A 4 19.47 -14.21 35.04
CA ALA A 4 19.29 -15.19 33.98
C ALA A 4 17.90 -15.10 33.31
N GLY A 5 16.84 -14.88 34.10
CA GLY A 5 15.48 -14.70 33.59
C GLY A 5 15.33 -13.43 32.75
N LEU A 6 15.94 -12.31 33.19
CA LEU A 6 15.98 -11.06 32.42
C LEU A 6 16.72 -11.24 31.09
N MET A 7 17.89 -11.89 31.11
CA MET A 7 18.68 -12.15 29.90
C MET A 7 17.93 -13.02 28.88
N ALA A 8 17.21 -14.04 29.34
CA ALA A 8 16.39 -14.88 28.46
C ALA A 8 15.24 -14.10 27.79
N MET A 9 14.56 -13.22 28.54
CA MET A 9 13.51 -12.35 27.98
C MET A 9 14.08 -11.36 26.95
N MET A 10 15.24 -10.77 27.22
CA MET A 10 15.92 -9.88 26.28
C MET A 10 16.30 -10.62 25.00
N ALA A 11 16.93 -11.78 25.08
CA ALA A 11 17.31 -12.58 23.92
C ALA A 11 16.10 -12.96 23.05
N TYR A 12 15.00 -13.39 23.69
CA TYR A 12 13.74 -13.67 22.98
C TYR A 12 13.19 -12.44 22.27
N SER A 13 13.14 -11.29 22.96
CA SER A 13 12.65 -10.04 22.38
C SER A 13 13.47 -9.58 21.17
N VAL A 14 14.80 -9.69 21.25
CA VAL A 14 15.71 -9.37 20.14
C VAL A 14 15.50 -10.31 18.96
N GLY A 15 15.35 -11.61 19.22
CA GLY A 15 15.05 -12.60 18.18
C GLY A 15 13.73 -12.31 17.47
N LEU A 16 12.69 -11.96 18.23
CA LEU A 16 11.37 -11.61 17.68
C LEU A 16 11.43 -10.33 16.83
N VAL A 17 12.09 -9.28 17.33
CA VAL A 17 12.30 -8.03 16.57
C VAL A 17 13.06 -8.29 15.29
N ALA A 18 14.15 -9.07 15.34
CA ALA A 18 14.93 -9.41 14.14
C ALA A 18 14.08 -10.16 13.11
N PHE A 19 13.28 -11.14 13.56
CA PHE A 19 12.39 -11.90 12.68
C PHE A 19 11.38 -11.01 11.94
N PHE A 20 10.67 -10.14 12.65
CA PHE A 20 9.72 -9.22 12.01
C PHE A 20 10.42 -8.18 11.12
N THR A 21 11.60 -7.71 11.52
CA THR A 21 12.39 -6.75 10.71
C THR A 21 12.75 -7.36 9.36
N ILE A 22 13.20 -8.63 9.34
CA ILE A 22 13.50 -9.34 8.09
C ILE A 22 12.25 -9.47 7.22
N ILE A 23 11.11 -9.84 7.80
CA ILE A 23 9.84 -9.92 7.06
C ILE A 23 9.48 -8.57 6.44
N PHE A 24 9.53 -7.48 7.22
CA PHE A 24 9.23 -6.15 6.72
C PHE A 24 10.17 -5.71 5.60
N LEU A 25 11.47 -6.03 5.69
CA LEU A 25 12.44 -5.75 4.64
C LEU A 25 12.12 -6.51 3.35
N VAL A 26 11.76 -7.79 3.44
CA VAL A 26 11.36 -8.59 2.26
C VAL A 26 10.10 -8.00 1.62
N LEU A 27 9.06 -7.72 2.41
CA LEU A 27 7.83 -7.10 1.89
C LEU A 27 8.10 -5.73 1.27
N TYR A 28 8.98 -4.93 1.88
CA TYR A 28 9.38 -3.64 1.34
C TYR A 28 10.03 -3.76 -0.04
N VAL A 29 10.97 -4.69 -0.20
CA VAL A 29 11.65 -4.95 -1.49
C VAL A 29 10.64 -5.43 -2.54
N LEU A 30 9.77 -6.38 -2.19
CA LEU A 30 8.74 -6.88 -3.11
C LEU A 30 7.79 -5.77 -3.58
N LYS A 31 7.27 -4.97 -2.65
CA LYS A 31 6.43 -3.80 -2.98
C LYS A 31 7.17 -2.83 -3.89
N SER A 32 8.41 -2.47 -3.56
CA SER A 32 9.17 -1.45 -4.30
C SER A 32 9.49 -1.91 -5.73
N ILE A 33 9.91 -3.17 -5.91
CA ILE A 33 10.10 -3.75 -7.24
C ILE A 33 8.78 -3.81 -8.00
N GLY A 34 7.70 -4.28 -7.36
CA GLY A 34 6.39 -4.40 -7.98
C GLY A 34 5.89 -3.04 -8.50
N LEU A 35 5.87 -2.02 -7.65
CA LEU A 35 5.47 -0.66 -8.03
C LEU A 35 6.38 -0.07 -9.11
N MET A 36 7.70 -0.21 -8.99
CA MET A 36 8.65 0.31 -9.98
C MET A 36 8.41 -0.33 -11.36
N THR A 37 8.21 -1.65 -11.41
CA THR A 37 7.92 -2.35 -12.67
C THR A 37 6.57 -1.94 -13.25
N MET A 38 5.51 -1.86 -12.44
CA MET A 38 4.20 -1.38 -12.90
C MET A 38 4.28 0.04 -13.46
N ALA A 39 5.02 0.92 -12.80
CA ALA A 39 5.19 2.30 -13.21
C ALA A 39 6.00 2.41 -14.51
N ALA A 40 7.08 1.64 -14.63
CA ALA A 40 7.87 1.58 -15.86
C ALA A 40 7.04 1.04 -17.05
N ASN A 41 6.21 0.02 -16.82
CA ASN A 41 5.31 -0.55 -17.83
C ASN A 41 4.26 0.47 -18.30
N LYS A 42 3.88 1.43 -17.45
CA LYS A 42 3.00 2.56 -17.80
C LYS A 42 3.72 3.79 -18.34
N GLY A 43 5.05 3.75 -18.50
CA GLY A 43 5.83 4.89 -19.00
C GLY A 43 5.97 6.06 -18.01
N ILE A 44 5.81 5.81 -16.70
CA ILE A 44 5.99 6.84 -15.66
C ILE A 44 7.49 7.14 -15.51
N GLU A 45 7.91 8.36 -15.85
CA GLU A 45 9.33 8.76 -15.96
C GLU A 45 10.16 8.48 -14.70
N ASN A 46 9.58 8.66 -13.51
CA ASN A 46 10.28 8.55 -12.22
C ASN A 46 9.96 7.26 -11.45
N ALA A 47 9.75 6.14 -12.14
CA ALA A 47 9.38 4.85 -11.55
C ALA A 47 10.24 4.40 -10.36
N TRP A 48 11.52 4.78 -10.33
CA TRP A 48 12.46 4.47 -9.25
C TRP A 48 12.05 5.06 -7.88
N LEU A 49 11.20 6.09 -7.86
CA LEU A 49 10.65 6.68 -6.62
C LEU A 49 9.84 5.68 -5.79
N ALA A 50 9.48 4.52 -6.34
CA ALA A 50 8.88 3.41 -5.61
C ALA A 50 9.74 2.89 -4.44
N TRP A 51 11.05 3.16 -4.46
CA TRP A 51 12.02 2.77 -3.43
C TRP A 51 12.22 3.78 -2.31
N ILE A 52 11.60 4.96 -2.40
CA ILE A 52 11.66 5.97 -1.35
C ILE A 52 10.30 5.97 -0.64
N PRO A 53 10.26 5.81 0.70
CA PRO A 53 9.01 5.91 1.44
C PRO A 53 8.31 7.25 1.18
N VAL A 54 6.97 7.26 1.19
CA VAL A 54 6.11 8.42 0.87
C VAL A 54 6.03 8.71 -0.63
N THR A 55 7.13 8.65 -1.39
CA THR A 55 7.06 8.80 -2.85
C THR A 55 6.61 7.52 -3.56
N ASP A 56 6.68 6.37 -2.88
CA ASP A 56 6.06 5.13 -3.32
C ASP A 56 4.53 5.27 -3.44
N LEU A 57 3.90 6.09 -2.59
CA LEU A 57 2.50 6.46 -2.72
C LEU A 57 2.23 7.30 -3.97
N TYR A 58 3.16 8.20 -4.32
CA TYR A 58 3.08 8.95 -5.58
C TYR A 58 3.10 8.00 -6.77
N ILE A 59 3.99 6.99 -6.74
CA ILE A 59 4.05 5.99 -7.79
C ILE A 59 2.78 5.14 -7.83
N ALA A 60 2.34 4.61 -6.69
CA ALA A 60 1.11 3.82 -6.63
C ALA A 60 -0.12 4.61 -7.14
N GLY A 61 -0.24 5.87 -6.72
CA GLY A 61 -1.28 6.78 -7.17
C GLY A 61 -1.18 7.11 -8.65
N SER A 62 0.03 7.34 -9.17
CA SER A 62 0.25 7.61 -10.60
C SER A 62 -0.05 6.40 -11.48
N ILE A 63 0.16 5.18 -10.95
CA ILE A 63 -0.23 3.94 -11.64
C ILE A 63 -1.75 3.87 -11.77
N LEU A 64 -2.51 4.16 -10.71
CA LEU A 64 -3.98 4.12 -10.80
C LEU A 64 -4.54 5.33 -11.58
N GLY A 65 -3.94 6.50 -11.40
CA GLY A 65 -4.32 7.77 -12.05
C GLY A 65 -5.49 8.45 -11.35
N GLU A 66 -6.64 7.79 -11.32
CA GLU A 66 -7.89 8.31 -10.77
C GLU A 66 -8.77 7.20 -10.21
N MET A 67 -9.67 7.54 -9.27
CA MET A 67 -10.70 6.62 -8.79
C MET A 67 -11.95 7.37 -8.34
N ASP A 68 -13.10 6.69 -8.35
CA ASP A 68 -14.31 7.21 -7.72
C ASP A 68 -14.28 6.96 -6.21
N VAL A 69 -14.55 8.01 -5.45
CA VAL A 69 -14.66 7.99 -4.00
C VAL A 69 -16.04 8.52 -3.62
N PHE A 70 -16.97 7.60 -3.34
CA PHE A 70 -18.34 7.91 -2.94
C PHE A 70 -19.07 8.85 -3.93
N GLY A 71 -18.97 8.57 -5.23
CA GLY A 71 -19.58 9.35 -6.29
C GLY A 71 -18.81 10.62 -6.67
N ASN A 72 -17.62 10.84 -6.11
CA ASN A 72 -16.73 11.93 -6.47
C ASN A 72 -15.47 11.37 -7.12
N ARG A 73 -15.19 11.77 -8.35
CA ARG A 73 -13.97 11.43 -9.05
C ARG A 73 -12.79 12.15 -8.42
N LEU A 74 -11.87 11.39 -7.83
CA LEU A 74 -10.60 11.88 -7.34
C LEU A 74 -9.56 11.67 -8.43
N ASP A 75 -9.25 12.74 -9.16
CA ASP A 75 -8.19 12.77 -10.16
C ASP A 75 -6.80 12.90 -9.51
N ASN A 76 -5.73 12.82 -10.31
CA ASN A 76 -4.36 13.10 -9.87
C ASN A 76 -3.92 12.34 -8.60
N LEU A 77 -4.27 11.06 -8.52
CA LEU A 77 -4.02 10.24 -7.33
C LEU A 77 -2.53 10.20 -6.93
N GLY A 78 -1.61 10.33 -7.89
CA GLY A 78 -0.17 10.46 -7.59
C GLY A 78 0.15 11.59 -6.61
N LEU A 79 -0.58 12.71 -6.65
CA LEU A 79 -0.40 13.82 -5.70
C LEU A 79 -1.26 13.64 -4.45
N TRP A 80 -2.51 13.20 -4.60
CA TRP A 80 -3.43 13.12 -3.48
C TRP A 80 -3.07 12.04 -2.47
N LEU A 81 -2.55 10.88 -2.88
CA LEU A 81 -2.18 9.80 -1.94
C LEU A 81 -1.13 10.24 -0.90
N PRO A 82 0.02 10.83 -1.31
CA PRO A 82 0.97 11.41 -0.36
C PRO A 82 0.38 12.52 0.51
N VAL A 83 -0.43 13.42 -0.07
CA VAL A 83 -1.04 14.55 0.65
C VAL A 83 -2.00 14.06 1.74
N VAL A 84 -2.86 13.08 1.42
CA VAL A 84 -3.77 12.45 2.38
C VAL A 84 -2.99 11.81 3.51
N MET A 85 -1.92 11.06 3.21
CA MET A 85 -1.11 10.42 4.26
C MET A 85 -0.47 11.45 5.19
N ILE A 86 0.16 12.49 4.65
CA ILE A 86 0.81 13.55 5.45
C ILE A 86 -0.23 14.31 6.29
N GLY A 87 -1.36 14.69 5.69
CA GLY A 87 -2.44 15.37 6.40
C GLY A 87 -2.99 14.53 7.56
N CYS A 88 -3.17 13.23 7.33
CA CYS A 88 -3.63 12.31 8.36
C CYS A 88 -2.61 12.10 9.48
N CYS A 89 -1.30 12.12 9.21
CA CYS A 89 -0.28 12.04 10.26
C CYS A 89 -0.41 13.17 11.30
N VAL A 90 -0.79 14.38 10.86
CA VAL A 90 -1.03 15.52 11.75
C VAL A 90 -2.36 15.34 12.51
N LEU A 91 -3.43 14.93 11.83
CA LEU A 91 -4.75 14.76 12.45
C LEU A 91 -4.78 13.60 13.45
N ALA A 92 -3.94 12.58 13.26
CA ALA A 92 -3.84 11.41 14.13
C ALA A 92 -3.36 11.74 15.55
N THR A 93 -2.72 12.90 15.77
CA THR A 93 -2.27 13.32 17.11
C THR A 93 -3.40 13.82 18.00
N ILE A 94 -4.60 14.07 17.44
CA ILE A 94 -5.74 14.56 18.20
C ILE A 94 -6.53 13.36 18.75
N PRO A 95 -6.71 13.23 20.08
CA PRO A 95 -7.48 12.14 20.68
C PRO A 95 -8.92 12.08 20.15
N PHE A 96 -9.47 10.87 20.01
CA PHE A 96 -10.81 10.54 19.45
C PHE A 96 -11.01 10.92 17.97
N ILE A 97 -10.67 12.14 17.55
CA ILE A 97 -10.70 12.58 16.15
C ILE A 97 -9.74 11.73 15.30
N GLY A 98 -8.53 11.50 15.80
CA GLY A 98 -7.53 10.66 15.13
C GLY A 98 -8.01 9.22 14.90
N MET A 99 -8.85 8.67 15.79
CA MET A 99 -9.42 7.33 15.62
C MET A 99 -10.40 7.27 14.45
N ILE A 100 -11.30 8.25 14.34
CA ILE A 100 -12.26 8.35 13.23
C ILE A 100 -11.50 8.53 11.91
N PHE A 101 -10.51 9.43 11.89
CA PHE A 101 -9.68 9.64 10.71
C PHE A 101 -8.89 8.39 10.34
N SER A 102 -8.33 7.64 11.29
CA SER A 102 -7.61 6.39 11.01
C SER A 102 -8.51 5.34 10.35
N LEU A 103 -9.78 5.25 10.76
CA LEU A 103 -10.74 4.35 10.12
C LEU A 103 -11.08 4.80 8.70
N ALA A 104 -11.32 6.09 8.48
CA ALA A 104 -11.53 6.64 7.15
C ALA A 104 -10.32 6.41 6.23
N MET A 105 -9.11 6.57 6.78
CA MET A 105 -7.84 6.31 6.11
C MET A 105 -7.75 4.84 5.65
N MET A 106 -8.07 3.91 6.54
CA MET A 106 -8.09 2.48 6.23
C MET A 106 -9.07 2.17 5.09
N LEU A 107 -10.29 2.71 5.13
CA LEU A 107 -11.27 2.54 4.05
C LEU A 107 -10.80 3.12 2.72
N PHE A 108 -10.18 4.31 2.75
CA PHE A 108 -9.60 4.93 1.56
C PHE A 108 -8.51 4.05 0.93
N PHE A 109 -7.59 3.50 1.73
CA PHE A 109 -6.56 2.60 1.20
C PHE A 109 -7.10 1.25 0.73
N LEU A 110 -8.19 0.75 1.32
CA LEU A 110 -8.88 -0.44 0.81
C LEU A 110 -9.56 -0.18 -0.54
N LEU A 111 -10.21 0.98 -0.71
CA LEU A 111 -10.77 1.40 -1.99
C LEU A 111 -9.66 1.58 -3.05
N PHE A 112 -8.57 2.25 -2.68
CA PHE A 112 -7.40 2.38 -3.55
C PHE A 112 -6.84 1.01 -3.95
N ALA A 113 -6.64 0.12 -2.99
CA ALA A 113 -6.14 -1.23 -3.22
C ALA A 113 -7.05 -2.03 -4.16
N TYR A 114 -8.36 -1.99 -3.91
CA TYR A 114 -9.36 -2.62 -4.75
C TYR A 114 -9.30 -2.11 -6.19
N ASN A 115 -9.31 -0.78 -6.39
CA ASN A 115 -9.26 -0.20 -7.72
C ASN A 115 -7.95 -0.53 -8.45
N LEU A 116 -6.81 -0.49 -7.75
CA LEU A 116 -5.53 -0.89 -8.33
C LEU A 116 -5.55 -2.37 -8.72
N PHE A 117 -6.04 -3.27 -7.87
CA PHE A 117 -6.12 -4.69 -8.22
C PHE A 117 -7.14 -4.97 -9.32
N ASN A 118 -8.27 -4.27 -9.32
CA ASN A 118 -9.28 -4.38 -10.35
C ASN A 118 -8.75 -3.95 -11.72
N LEU A 119 -7.84 -2.97 -11.77
CA LEU A 119 -7.17 -2.54 -12.99
C LEU A 119 -6.30 -3.65 -13.62
N TYR A 120 -5.71 -4.54 -12.82
CA TYR A 120 -4.73 -5.56 -13.29
C TYR A 120 -5.23 -7.01 -13.20
N SER A 121 -6.26 -7.29 -12.39
CA SER A 121 -6.85 -8.61 -12.17
C SER A 121 -8.27 -8.47 -11.59
N PRO A 122 -9.28 -8.12 -12.42
CA PRO A 122 -10.66 -7.90 -11.97
C PRO A 122 -11.25 -9.11 -11.23
N GLU A 123 -11.00 -10.32 -11.75
CA GLU A 123 -11.54 -11.56 -11.20
C GLU A 123 -11.08 -11.84 -9.76
N GLN A 124 -9.90 -11.36 -9.37
CA GLN A 124 -9.29 -11.65 -8.06
C GLN A 124 -9.16 -10.39 -7.18
N ALA A 125 -9.59 -9.23 -7.65
CA ALA A 125 -9.40 -7.94 -6.98
C ALA A 125 -9.95 -7.93 -5.54
N THR A 126 -11.16 -8.45 -5.33
CA THR A 126 -11.78 -8.57 -3.99
C THR A 126 -10.94 -9.45 -3.07
N LEU A 127 -10.50 -10.61 -3.55
CA LEU A 127 -9.67 -11.53 -2.78
C LEU A 127 -8.35 -10.88 -2.38
N TYR A 128 -7.66 -10.24 -3.32
CA TYR A 128 -6.39 -9.58 -3.05
C TYR A 128 -6.55 -8.41 -2.08
N THR A 129 -7.65 -7.67 -2.15
CA THR A 129 -7.96 -6.59 -1.22
C THR A 129 -8.18 -7.11 0.20
N ILE A 130 -9.00 -8.15 0.36
CA ILE A 130 -9.25 -8.79 1.67
C ILE A 130 -7.95 -9.33 2.25
N LEU A 131 -7.15 -10.03 1.45
CA LEU A 131 -5.87 -10.58 1.89
C LEU A 131 -4.85 -9.48 2.23
N SER A 132 -4.95 -8.31 1.61
CA SER A 132 -4.08 -7.17 1.92
C SER A 132 -4.31 -6.58 3.31
N ILE A 133 -5.49 -6.78 3.92
CA ILE A 133 -5.74 -6.42 5.33
C ILE A 133 -4.76 -7.15 6.27
N PHE A 134 -4.33 -8.35 5.89
CA PHE A 134 -3.35 -9.15 6.64
C PHE A 134 -1.89 -8.83 6.26
N GLY A 135 -1.64 -7.69 5.60
CA GLY A 135 -0.30 -7.23 5.23
C GLY A 135 0.25 -7.81 3.91
N LEU A 136 -0.59 -8.44 3.09
CA LEU A 136 -0.17 -9.10 1.85
C LEU A 136 -0.14 -8.18 0.60
N TRP A 137 -0.43 -6.88 0.77
CA TRP A 137 -0.40 -5.87 -0.30
C TRP A 137 0.86 -5.95 -1.17
N ALA A 138 2.03 -5.97 -0.52
CA ALA A 138 3.33 -6.02 -1.19
C ALA A 138 3.48 -7.22 -2.13
N ILE A 139 2.91 -8.37 -1.75
CA ILE A 139 2.99 -9.61 -2.51
C ILE A 139 2.12 -9.50 -3.76
N PHE A 140 0.89 -9.01 -3.64
CA PHE A 140 0.00 -8.87 -4.80
C PHE A 140 0.51 -7.84 -5.80
N VAL A 141 0.99 -6.70 -5.34
CA VAL A 141 1.63 -5.69 -6.20
C VAL A 141 2.82 -6.31 -6.94
N PHE A 142 3.64 -7.11 -6.27
CA PHE A 142 4.75 -7.82 -6.91
C PHE A 142 4.27 -8.86 -7.92
N ILE A 143 3.29 -9.70 -7.59
CA ILE A 143 2.75 -10.73 -8.48
C ILE A 143 2.16 -10.10 -9.75
N LEU A 144 1.40 -9.02 -9.61
CA LEU A 144 0.71 -8.33 -10.69
C LEU A 144 1.62 -7.45 -11.56
N ARG A 145 2.90 -7.27 -11.19
CA ARG A 145 3.75 -6.22 -11.76
C ARG A 145 3.93 -6.26 -13.29
N ASN A 146 3.81 -7.45 -13.87
CA ASN A 146 3.97 -7.69 -15.31
C ASN A 146 2.63 -7.77 -16.05
N ASN A 147 1.50 -7.70 -15.33
CA ASN A 147 0.19 -7.69 -15.95
C ASN A 147 -0.03 -6.37 -16.69
N GLN A 148 -0.77 -6.44 -17.78
CA GLN A 148 -1.26 -5.26 -18.47
C GLN A 148 -2.54 -4.77 -17.80
N PRO A 149 -2.76 -3.45 -17.72
CA PRO A 149 -4.05 -2.92 -17.28
C PRO A 149 -5.15 -3.39 -18.24
N VAL A 150 -6.28 -3.84 -17.70
CA VAL A 150 -7.45 -4.18 -18.50
C VAL A 150 -7.94 -2.90 -19.18
N SER A 151 -8.09 -2.90 -20.51
CA SER A 151 -8.60 -1.73 -21.23
C SER A 151 -10.05 -1.45 -20.85
N ASP A 152 -10.41 -0.17 -20.68
CA ASP A 152 -11.76 0.33 -20.38
C ASP A 152 -12.86 -0.11 -21.37
N SER A 153 -12.50 -0.82 -22.45
CA SER A 153 -13.45 -1.39 -23.42
C SER A 153 -14.42 -2.41 -22.84
N ASN A 154 -14.20 -2.90 -21.62
CA ASN A 154 -15.07 -3.88 -20.94
C ASN A 154 -15.87 -3.29 -19.76
N LEU A 155 -15.78 -1.98 -19.49
CA LEU A 155 -16.54 -1.29 -18.45
C LEU A 155 -17.76 -0.52 -19.01
N GLN A 156 -18.12 -0.76 -20.27
CA GLN A 156 -19.41 -0.38 -20.83
C GLN A 156 -20.33 -1.59 -20.96
N VAL A 157 -20.89 -2.03 -19.83
CA VAL A 157 -22.10 -2.85 -19.79
C VAL A 157 -23.04 -2.29 -18.72
#